data_AF-A0A9X2B8W8-F1
#
_entry.id   AF-A0A9X2B8W8-F1
#
_cell.length_a   1.000
_cell.length_b   1.000
_cell.length_c   1.000
_cell.angle_alpha   90.00
_cell.angle_beta   90.00
_cell.angle_gamma   90.00
#
_symmetry.space_group_name_H-M   'P 1'
#
loop_
_entity.id
_entity.type
_entity.pdbx_description
1 polymer ?
#
loop_
_entity_poly.entity_id
_entity_poly.type
_entity_poly.pdbx_seq_one_letter_code
_entity_poly.pdbx_strand_id
1 'polypeptide(L)' 'MGNKTTGSFERIKNLKEQFQHLSSEKLAKRLLNFRESNDISIAYKQILKERGIDDYLIYLDSLENN' A
#
# COMPACT_ATOMS: atom_id res chain seq x y z
N MET A 1 -2.91 -11.86 -27.86
CA MET A 1 -1.73 -12.05 -26.99
C MET A 1 -1.22 -10.66 -26.64
N GLY A 2 -1.41 -10.05 -25.47
CA GLY A 2 -1.48 -10.56 -24.11
C GLY A 2 -0.34 -9.94 -23.29
N ASN A 3 -0.20 -8.61 -23.28
CA ASN A 3 0.94 -7.92 -22.64
C ASN A 3 0.54 -6.59 -21.98
N LYS A 4 -0.60 -6.53 -21.27
CA LYS A 4 -0.93 -5.39 -20.40
C LYS A 4 -0.65 -5.68 -18.92
N THR A 5 -0.53 -6.94 -18.54
CA THR A 5 -0.42 -7.39 -17.14
C THR A 5 1.00 -7.37 -16.60
N THR A 6 2.02 -7.58 -17.44
CA THR A 6 3.43 -7.66 -17.02
C THR A 6 3.96 -6.32 -16.49
N GLY A 7 3.64 -5.22 -17.17
CA GLY A 7 4.10 -3.88 -16.78
C GLY A 7 3.53 -3.40 -15.43
N SER A 8 2.28 -3.77 -15.10
CA SER A 8 1.69 -3.45 -13.79
C SER A 8 2.36 -4.20 -12.65
N PHE A 9 2.77 -5.45 -12.86
CA PHE A 9 3.42 -6.25 -11.82
C PHE A 9 4.82 -5.71 -11.47
N GLU A 10 5.65 -5.42 -12.48
CA GLU A 10 6.98 -4.81 -12.27
C GLU A 10 6.87 -3.43 -11.63
N ARG A 11 5.86 -2.64 -12.01
CA ARG A 11 5.61 -1.33 -11.43
C ARG A 11 5.23 -1.42 -9.96
N ILE A 12 4.33 -2.34 -9.58
CA ILE A 12 3.96 -2.56 -8.18
C ILE A 12 5.17 -3.01 -7.37
N LYS A 13 6.02 -3.90 -7.91
CA LYS A 13 7.26 -4.33 -7.25
C LYS A 13 8.20 -3.15 -6.99
N ASN A 14 8.46 -2.32 -8.01
CA ASN A 14 9.30 -1.12 -7.87
C ASN A 14 8.71 -0.11 -6.87
N LEU A 15 7.39 0.05 -6.83
CA LEU A 15 6.71 0.90 -5.86
C LEU A 15 6.87 0.34 -4.44
N LYS A 16 6.74 -0.98 -4.25
CA LYS A 16 6.98 -1.61 -2.95
C LYS A 16 8.39 -1.33 -2.45
N GLU A 17 9.41 -1.53 -3.29
CA GLU A 17 10.80 -1.26 -2.90
C GLU A 17 11.05 0.21 -2.54
N GLN A 18 10.38 1.13 -3.25
CA GLN A 18 10.43 2.56 -2.94
C GLN A 18 9.69 2.91 -1.66
N PHE A 19 8.65 2.17 -1.26
CA PHE A 19 7.80 2.55 -0.13
C PHE A 19 8.02 1.70 1.13
N GLN A 20 8.81 0.61 1.04
CA GLN A 20 9.10 -0.29 2.16
C GLN A 20 9.75 0.41 3.37
N HIS A 21 10.39 1.56 3.15
CA HIS A 21 11.01 2.36 4.21
C HIS A 21 10.01 3.24 4.95
N LEU A 22 8.79 3.44 4.43
CA LEU A 22 7.77 4.25 5.07
C LEU A 22 7.14 3.51 6.25
N SER A 23 6.79 4.22 7.33
CA SER A 23 6.07 3.67 8.47
C SER A 23 4.66 3.20 8.07
N SER A 24 4.15 2.19 8.78
CA SER A 24 2.82 1.62 8.50
C SER A 24 1.70 2.66 8.63
N GLU A 25 1.77 3.55 9.64
CA GLU A 25 0.84 4.68 9.78
C GLU A 25 0.81 5.55 8.52
N LYS A 26 1.97 5.91 7.98
CA LYS A 26 2.08 6.79 6.83
C LYS A 26 1.50 6.14 5.57
N LEU A 27 1.73 4.84 5.40
CA LEU A 27 1.16 4.05 4.30
C LEU A 27 -0.37 3.96 4.42
N ALA A 28 -0.88 3.70 5.61
CA ALA A 28 -2.31 3.60 5.86
C ALA A 28 -3.02 4.97 5.69
N LYS A 29 -2.46 6.07 6.22
CA LYS A 29 -3.00 7.43 6.01
C LYS A 29 -3.01 7.82 4.53
N ARG A 30 -2.01 7.38 3.77
CA ARG A 30 -1.97 7.56 2.31
C ARG A 30 -3.06 6.77 1.60
N LEU A 31 -3.32 5.53 2.02
CA LEU A 31 -4.43 4.72 1.51
C LEU A 31 -5.81 5.34 1.74
N LEU A 32 -6.02 6.09 2.82
CA LEU A 32 -7.26 6.85 3.05
C LEU A 32 -7.46 7.99 2.05
N ASN A 33 -6.37 8.54 1.50
CA ASN A 33 -6.45 9.57 0.48
C ASN A 33 -6.70 8.91 -0.87
N PHE A 34 -7.98 8.74 -1.23
CA PHE A 34 -8.53 8.10 -2.45
C PHE A 34 -8.03 8.62 -3.81
N ARG A 35 -6.99 9.46 -3.86
CA ARG A 35 -6.41 10.03 -5.09
C ARG A 35 -5.17 9.31 -5.61
N GLU A 36 -4.60 8.36 -4.88
CA GLU A 36 -3.42 7.63 -5.36
C GLU A 36 -3.79 6.53 -6.37
N SER A 37 -3.04 6.46 -7.48
CA SER A 37 -3.25 5.48 -8.56
C SER A 37 -3.38 4.04 -8.04
N ASN A 38 -4.15 3.22 -8.77
CA ASN A 38 -4.45 1.84 -8.38
C ASN A 38 -3.18 1.04 -8.02
N ASP A 39 -2.09 1.17 -8.79
CA ASP A 39 -0.82 0.47 -8.53
C ASP A 39 -0.14 0.89 -7.22
N ILE A 40 -0.20 2.17 -6.85
CA ILE A 40 0.37 2.69 -5.60
C ILE A 40 -0.42 2.16 -4.42
N SER A 41 -1.76 2.20 -4.52
CA SER A 41 -2.63 1.64 -3.48
C SER A 41 -2.41 0.14 -3.28
N ILE A 42 -2.17 -0.62 -4.36
CA ILE A 42 -1.86 -2.04 -4.28
C ILE A 42 -0.51 -2.25 -3.60
N ALA A 43 0.52 -1.47 -3.94
CA ALA A 43 1.82 -1.55 -3.30
C ALA A 43 1.74 -1.29 -1.79
N TYR A 44 1.01 -0.24 -1.37
CA TYR A 44 0.79 0.07 0.04
C TYR A 44 0.06 -1.04 0.79
N LYS A 45 -1.02 -1.58 0.22
CA LYS A 45 -1.75 -2.71 0.81
C LYS A 45 -0.88 -3.94 0.97
N GLN A 46 -0.02 -4.24 -0.01
CA GLN A 46 0.90 -5.37 0.09
C GLN A 46 1.94 -5.18 1.20
N ILE A 47 2.54 -3.98 1.32
CA ILE A 47 3.51 -3.70 2.40
C ILE A 47 2.85 -3.83 3.77
N LEU A 48 1.65 -3.28 3.94
CA LEU A 48 0.90 -3.37 5.19
C LEU A 48 0.58 -4.83 5.55
N LYS A 49 0.13 -5.61 4.57
CA LYS A 49 -0.11 -7.04 4.74
C LYS A 49 1.14 -7.82 5.14
N GLU A 50 2.29 -7.53 4.53
CA GLU A 50 3.58 -8.13 4.90
C GLU A 50 4.00 -7.80 6.34
N ARG A 51 3.47 -6.70 6.90
CA ARG A 51 3.69 -6.28 8.29
C ARG A 51 2.60 -6.78 9.26
N GLY A 52 1.67 -7.61 8.79
CA GLY A 52 0.55 -8.12 9.60
C GLY A 52 -0.60 -7.13 9.78
N ILE A 53 -0.69 -6.10 8.95
CA ILE A 53 -1.78 -5.11 8.94
C ILE A 53 -2.66 -5.41 7.73
N ASP A 54 -3.59 -6.35 7.91
CA ASP A 54 -4.58 -6.70 6.88
C ASP A 54 -5.69 -5.64 6.78
N ASP A 55 -6.10 -5.05 7.90
CA ASP A 55 -7.10 -3.99 7.96
C ASP A 55 -6.48 -2.66 8.40
N TYR A 56 -6.12 -1.85 7.40
CA TYR A 56 -5.50 -0.56 7.61
C TYR A 56 -6.46 0.48 8.21
N LEU A 57 -7.78 0.26 8.14
CA LEU A 57 -8.76 1.16 8.76
C LEU A 57 -8.80 0.94 10.27
N ILE A 58 -8.87 -0.31 10.71
CA ILE A 58 -8.80 -0.67 12.14
C ILE A 58 -7.45 -0.24 12.73
N TYR A 59 -6.36 -0.43 11.99
CA TYR A 59 -5.03 -0.02 12.42
C TYR A 59 -4.93 1.50 12.64
N LEU A 60 -5.49 2.32 11.74
CA LEU A 60 -5.49 3.78 11.92
C LEU A 60 -6.37 4.22 13.07
N ASP A 61 -7.58 3.65 13.18
CA ASP A 61 -8.47 3.93 14.30
C ASP A 61 -7.79 3.62 15.65
N SER A 62 -7.05 2.51 15.72
CA SER A 62 -6.28 2.13 16.91
C SER A 62 -5.14 3.11 17.25
N LEU A 63 -4.63 3.87 16.27
CA LEU A 63 -3.60 4.89 16.48
C LEU A 63 -4.18 6.25 16.89
N GLU A 64 -5.37 6.60 16.41
CA GLU A 64 -6.02 7.86 16.76
C GLU A 64 -6.66 7.84 18.15
N ASN A 65 -6.98 6.65 18.67
CA ASN A 65 -7.58 6.44 19.98
C ASN A 65 -6.57 6.08 21.10
N ASN A 66 -5.27 6.25 20.88
CA ASN A 66 -4.17 5.95 21.83
C ASN A 66 -3.36 7.21 22.12
#